data_AF-A0A6G0WRP1-F1
#
_entry.id   AF-A0A6G0WRP1-F1
#
_cell.length_a   1.000
_cell.length_b   1.000
_cell.length_c   1.000
_cell.angle_alpha   90.00
_cell.angle_beta   90.00
_cell.angle_gamma   90.00
#
_symmetry.space_group_name_H-M   'P 1'
#
loop_
_entity.id
_entity.type
_entity.pdbx_description
1 polymer ?
#
loop_
_entity_poly.entity_id
_entity_poly.type
_entity_poly.pdbx_seq_one_letter_code
_entity_poly.pdbx_strand_id
1 'polypeptide(L)'
;MWFETHKTCAEKFELKTIKPFNHNSESKVTTRTPFEMLHGYRPRFHQGVLREMSKTADNWEPPEEIREAVREQLEKKKGKEKARYDRHRHDNTHYTNGEVVVMKRVPTVTGESTKLQDCYRGPLVVIEVLPGDVYRVAELDQTKNSRFA
;
A
#
# COMPACT_ATOMS: atom_id res chain seq x y z
N MET A 1 31.38 5.27 -7.04
CA MET A 1 31.73 4.90 -5.65
C MET A 1 32.18 6.18 -4.97
N TRP A 2 31.42 6.87 -4.11
CA TRP A 2 30.38 6.48 -3.17
C TRP A 2 29.48 7.71 -2.95
N PHE A 3 28.16 7.56 -3.03
CA PHE A 3 27.22 8.55 -2.50
C PHE A 3 26.35 7.83 -1.49
N GLU A 4 26.70 7.91 -0.21
CA GLU A 4 25.86 7.37 0.86
C GLU A 4 25.76 8.39 2.01
N THR A 5 24.88 9.35 1.76
CA THR A 5 23.88 9.91 2.69
C THR A 5 24.23 9.98 4.19
N HIS A 6 24.79 11.10 4.63
CA HIS A 6 24.66 11.54 6.02
C HIS A 6 23.32 12.28 6.21
N LYS A 7 22.28 11.55 6.64
CA LYS A 7 21.03 12.18 7.10
C LYS A 7 21.30 13.14 8.27
N THR A 8 20.66 14.30 8.24
CA THR A 8 20.87 15.40 9.19
C THR A 8 20.38 15.04 10.60
N CYS A 9 20.88 15.74 11.62
CA CYS A 9 20.59 15.45 13.04
C CYS A 9 19.08 15.52 13.37
N ALA A 10 18.34 16.43 12.70
CA ALA A 10 16.90 16.58 12.84
C ALA A 10 16.13 15.36 12.32
N GLU A 11 16.46 14.86 11.11
CA GLU A 11 15.85 13.64 10.56
C GLU A 11 16.15 12.41 11.44
N LYS A 12 17.35 12.33 12.02
CA LYS A 12 17.71 11.25 12.95
C LYS A 12 16.92 11.33 14.26
N PHE A 13 16.58 12.53 14.72
CA PHE A 13 15.77 12.74 15.93
C PHE A 13 14.29 12.40 15.69
N GLU A 14 13.71 12.85 14.58
CA GLU A 14 12.34 12.50 14.19
C GLU A 14 12.18 10.99 13.97
N LEU A 15 13.15 10.33 13.35
CA LEU A 15 13.11 8.87 13.18
C LEU A 15 13.23 8.12 14.51
N LYS A 16 13.90 8.69 15.53
CA LYS A 16 14.01 8.09 16.87
C LYS A 16 12.68 8.17 17.65
N THR A 17 11.86 9.19 17.41
CA THR A 17 10.58 9.37 18.11
C THR A 17 9.42 8.66 17.39
N ILE A 18 9.41 8.65 16.04
CA ILE A 18 8.31 8.07 15.24
C ILE A 18 8.34 6.53 15.25
N LYS A 19 9.52 5.92 15.17
CA LYS A 19 9.66 4.45 15.15
C LYS A 19 9.00 3.76 16.35
N PRO A 20 9.29 4.11 17.62
CA PRO A 20 8.65 3.43 18.75
C PRO A 20 7.14 3.66 18.79
N PHE A 21 6.65 4.81 18.31
CA PHE A 21 5.22 5.09 18.20
C PHE A 21 4.50 4.15 17.23
N ASN A 22 5.03 3.96 16.02
CA ASN A 22 4.41 3.10 15.01
C ASN A 22 4.46 1.61 15.36
N HIS A 23 5.53 1.14 16.01
CA HIS A 23 5.63 -0.28 16.39
C HIS A 23 4.83 -0.63 17.65
N ASN A 24 4.45 0.36 18.46
CA ASN A 24 3.68 0.17 19.69
C ASN A 24 2.22 0.65 19.56
N SER A 25 1.80 1.10 18.37
CA SER A 25 0.40 1.40 18.09
C SER A 25 -0.35 0.10 17.80
N GLU A 26 -1.57 0.00 18.33
CA GLU A 26 -2.42 -1.17 18.09
C GLU A 26 -3.11 -1.06 16.74
N SER A 27 -3.19 -2.20 16.04
CA SER A 27 -4.04 -2.27 14.85
C SER A 27 -5.51 -2.46 15.26
N LYS A 28 -6.44 -1.82 14.54
CA LYS A 28 -7.88 -1.95 14.80
C LYS A 28 -8.42 -3.37 14.58
N VAL A 29 -7.76 -4.16 13.75
CA VAL A 29 -8.20 -5.51 13.38
C VAL A 29 -7.73 -6.54 14.40
N THR A 30 -6.49 -6.42 14.85
CA THR A 30 -5.86 -7.42 15.70
C THR A 30 -5.84 -7.05 17.18
N THR A 31 -6.05 -5.78 17.52
CA THR A 31 -5.90 -5.24 18.90
C THR A 31 -4.54 -5.51 19.54
N ARG A 32 -3.55 -5.90 18.72
CA ARG A 32 -2.17 -6.19 19.10
C ARG A 32 -1.24 -5.21 18.40
N THR A 33 -0.08 -4.97 18.99
CA THR A 33 0.94 -4.10 18.40
C THR A 33 1.93 -4.88 17.53
N PRO A 34 2.52 -4.29 16.48
CA PRO A 34 3.57 -4.96 15.69
C PRO A 34 4.76 -5.43 16.55
N PHE A 35 5.11 -4.67 17.60
CA PHE A 35 6.17 -5.03 18.52
C PHE A 35 5.83 -6.29 19.34
N GLU A 36 4.59 -6.37 19.83
CA GLU A 36 4.09 -7.51 20.59
C GLU A 36 4.06 -8.79 19.74
N MET A 37 3.69 -8.70 18.47
CA MET A 37 3.77 -9.83 17.53
C MET A 37 5.19 -10.36 17.30
N LEU A 38 6.20 -9.49 17.44
CA LEU A 38 7.59 -9.86 17.24
C LEU A 38 8.20 -10.44 18.51
N HIS A 39 7.90 -9.84 19.66
CA HIS A 39 8.61 -10.09 20.91
C HIS A 39 7.82 -10.85 21.98
N GLY A 40 6.50 -10.98 21.82
CA GLY A 40 5.66 -11.71 22.76
C GLY A 40 5.21 -10.89 23.98
N TYR A 41 5.62 -9.63 24.07
CA TYR A 41 5.27 -8.73 25.17
C TYR A 41 5.07 -7.30 24.69
N ARG A 42 4.36 -6.52 25.49
CA ARG A 42 4.07 -5.12 25.21
C ARG A 42 5.02 -4.17 25.97
N PRO A 43 5.79 -3.31 25.28
CA PRO A 43 6.73 -2.41 25.92
C PRO A 43 5.99 -1.22 26.54
N ARG A 44 6.34 -0.91 27.79
CA ARG A 44 5.69 0.14 28.60
C ARG A 44 6.64 1.33 28.77
N PHE A 45 6.71 2.20 27.75
CA PHE A 45 7.72 3.27 27.67
C PHE A 45 7.60 4.39 28.72
N HIS A 46 6.41 4.59 29.32
CA HIS A 46 6.12 5.75 30.18
C HIS A 46 5.74 5.39 31.63
N GLN A 47 5.94 4.14 32.07
CA GLN A 47 5.42 3.71 33.37
C GLN A 47 6.36 3.97 34.57
N GLY A 48 7.64 4.25 34.37
CA GLY A 48 8.56 4.65 35.47
C GLY A 48 8.35 3.83 36.75
N VAL A 49 8.14 4.52 37.88
CA VAL A 49 7.85 3.92 39.20
C VAL A 49 6.50 3.19 39.27
N LEU A 50 5.51 3.56 38.43
CA LEU A 50 4.21 2.89 38.35
C LEU A 50 4.34 1.45 37.81
N ARG A 51 5.46 1.11 37.16
CA ARG A 51 5.73 -0.24 36.68
C ARG A 51 5.77 -1.24 37.84
N GLU A 52 6.47 -0.90 38.92
CA GLU A 52 6.64 -1.75 40.11
C GLU A 52 5.34 -1.90 40.91
N MET A 53 4.45 -0.91 40.85
CA MET A 53 3.13 -0.95 41.50
C MET A 53 2.07 -1.67 40.67
N SER A 54 2.31 -1.92 39.38
CA SER A 54 1.36 -2.60 38.52
C SER A 54 1.39 -4.11 38.78
N LYS A 55 0.27 -4.66 39.29
CA LYS A 55 0.10 -6.12 39.53
C LYS A 55 -0.13 -6.92 38.25
N THR A 56 -0.23 -6.27 37.10
CA THR A 56 -0.33 -6.92 35.79
C THR A 56 1.03 -7.50 35.46
N ALA A 57 1.16 -8.82 35.59
CA ALA A 57 2.34 -9.57 35.20
C ALA A 57 2.74 -9.21 33.76
N ASP A 58 4.05 -9.09 33.52
CA ASP A 58 4.62 -9.05 32.18
C ASP A 58 4.35 -10.42 31.54
N ASN A 59 3.11 -10.63 31.09
CA ASN A 59 2.66 -11.86 30.45
C ASN A 59 3.36 -11.94 29.11
N TRP A 60 4.44 -12.70 29.07
CA TRP A 60 5.10 -13.07 27.84
C TRP A 60 4.33 -14.23 27.22
N GLU A 61 3.77 -14.00 26.05
CA GLU A 61 3.14 -15.02 25.21
C GLU A 61 4.14 -15.43 24.12
N PRO A 62 4.26 -16.72 23.78
CA PRO A 62 5.08 -17.16 22.65
C PRO A 62 4.68 -16.38 21.37
N PRO A 63 5.62 -15.74 20.66
CA PRO A 63 5.30 -14.92 19.50
C PRO A 63 4.53 -15.66 18.40
N GLU A 64 4.72 -16.97 18.27
CA GLU A 64 4.02 -17.77 17.28
C GLU A 64 2.50 -17.85 17.54
N GLU A 65 2.08 -18.03 18.79
CA GLU A 65 0.66 -18.06 19.17
C GLU A 65 -0.03 -16.72 18.87
N ILE A 66 0.67 -15.61 19.17
CA ILE A 66 0.18 -14.26 18.85
C ILE A 66 0.02 -14.11 17.33
N ARG A 67 1.01 -14.54 16.55
CA ARG A 67 0.99 -14.43 15.09
C ARG A 67 -0.10 -15.28 14.45
N GLU A 68 -0.35 -16.48 14.98
CA GLU A 68 -1.43 -17.35 14.51
C GLU A 68 -2.80 -16.73 14.78
N ALA A 69 -3.04 -16.26 16.02
CA ALA A 69 -4.28 -15.57 16.37
C ALA A 69 -4.51 -14.31 15.51
N VAL A 70 -3.46 -13.53 15.28
CA VAL A 70 -3.47 -12.37 14.38
C VAL A 70 -3.82 -12.79 12.96
N ARG A 71 -3.19 -13.85 12.44
CA ARG A 71 -3.44 -14.34 11.07
C ARG A 71 -4.90 -14.74 10.89
N GLU A 72 -5.47 -15.46 11.86
CA GLU A 72 -6.88 -15.81 11.81
C GLU A 72 -7.81 -14.60 11.81
N GLN A 73 -7.53 -13.61 12.68
CA GLN A 73 -8.32 -12.38 12.74
C GLN A 73 -8.23 -11.60 11.43
N LEU A 74 -7.04 -11.52 10.84
CA LEU A 74 -6.82 -10.88 9.54
C LEU A 74 -7.60 -11.57 8.42
N GLU A 75 -7.55 -12.89 8.30
CA GLU A 75 -8.30 -13.61 7.26
C GLU A 75 -9.82 -13.48 7.46
N LYS A 76 -10.30 -13.59 8.72
CA LYS A 76 -11.71 -13.35 9.06
C LYS A 76 -12.14 -11.93 8.67
N LYS A 77 -11.31 -10.92 8.93
CA LYS A 77 -11.63 -9.52 8.64
C LYS A 77 -11.58 -9.22 7.15
N LYS A 78 -10.53 -9.70 6.47
CA LYS A 78 -10.33 -9.59 5.02
C LYS A 78 -11.52 -10.17 4.25
N GLY A 79 -12.02 -11.34 4.64
CA GLY A 79 -13.22 -11.93 4.03
C GLY A 79 -14.47 -11.06 4.20
N LYS A 80 -14.72 -10.55 5.42
CA LYS A 80 -15.85 -9.65 5.70
C LYS A 80 -15.78 -8.34 4.92
N GLU A 81 -14.60 -7.75 4.86
CA GLU A 81 -14.37 -6.49 4.13
C GLU A 81 -14.51 -6.68 2.63
N LYS A 82 -13.95 -7.76 2.07
CA LYS A 82 -14.13 -8.12 0.67
C LYS A 82 -15.61 -8.32 0.33
N ALA A 83 -16.35 -9.11 1.10
CA ALA A 83 -17.77 -9.32 0.88
C ALA A 83 -18.61 -8.03 0.97
N ARG A 84 -18.25 -7.12 1.89
CA ARG A 84 -18.90 -5.80 2.00
C ARG A 84 -18.59 -4.91 0.80
N TYR A 85 -17.36 -4.93 0.32
CA TYR A 85 -16.91 -4.17 -0.86
C TYR A 85 -17.60 -4.70 -2.12
N ASP A 86 -17.54 -6.01 -2.34
CA ASP A 86 -18.10 -6.69 -3.51
C ASP A 86 -19.63 -6.51 -3.60
N ARG A 87 -20.35 -6.39 -2.47
CA ARG A 87 -21.80 -6.14 -2.45
C ARG A 87 -22.23 -4.88 -3.21
N HIS A 88 -21.39 -3.84 -3.20
CA HIS A 88 -21.70 -2.55 -3.83
C HIS A 88 -20.83 -2.30 -5.06
N ARG A 89 -20.06 -3.31 -5.50
CA ARG A 89 -19.18 -3.17 -6.63
C ARG A 89 -20.00 -3.25 -7.92
N HIS A 90 -19.92 -2.20 -8.71
CA HIS A 90 -20.45 -2.19 -10.07
C HIS A 90 -19.55 -3.04 -10.98
N ASP A 91 -20.14 -3.67 -12.01
CA ASP A 91 -19.37 -4.43 -12.99
C ASP A 91 -18.52 -3.46 -13.84
N ASN A 92 -17.21 -3.65 -13.84
CA ASN A 92 -16.31 -2.81 -14.63
C ASN A 92 -16.40 -3.20 -16.10
N THR A 93 -16.07 -2.28 -17.01
CA THR A 93 -15.91 -2.62 -18.43
C THR A 93 -14.73 -3.58 -18.59
N HIS A 94 -15.00 -4.77 -19.10
CA HIS A 94 -13.98 -5.77 -19.42
C HIS A 94 -13.67 -5.72 -20.91
N TYR A 95 -12.40 -5.73 -21.27
CA TYR A 95 -11.94 -5.74 -22.66
C TYR A 95 -11.50 -7.15 -23.06
N THR A 96 -11.79 -7.53 -24.30
CA THR A 96 -11.32 -8.79 -24.88
C THR A 96 -10.09 -8.58 -25.78
N ASN A 97 -9.33 -9.66 -26.02
CA ASN A 97 -8.18 -9.63 -26.90
C ASN A 97 -8.60 -9.19 -28.32
N GLY A 98 -7.87 -8.23 -28.90
CA GLY A 98 -8.13 -7.65 -30.21
C GLY A 98 -8.97 -6.37 -30.19
N GLU A 99 -9.52 -5.97 -29.04
CA GLU A 99 -10.24 -4.69 -28.94
C GLU A 99 -9.31 -3.49 -29.03
N VAL A 100 -9.81 -2.42 -29.65
CA VAL A 100 -9.10 -1.15 -29.80
C VAL A 100 -9.45 -0.22 -28.64
N VAL A 101 -8.43 0.22 -27.92
CA VAL A 101 -8.52 1.08 -26.74
C VAL A 101 -7.62 2.31 -26.90
N VAL A 102 -7.89 3.35 -26.11
CA VAL A 102 -7.03 4.54 -26.01
C VAL A 102 -6.56 4.68 -24.57
N MET A 103 -5.31 5.12 -24.35
CA MET A 103 -4.77 5.33 -23.01
C MET A 103 -4.78 6.81 -22.64
N LYS A 104 -5.15 7.13 -21.40
CA LYS A 104 -5.03 8.51 -20.91
C LYS A 104 -3.56 8.83 -20.62
N ARG A 105 -3.06 9.95 -21.16
CA ARG A 105 -1.71 10.47 -20.90
C ARG A 105 -1.70 11.29 -19.61
N VAL A 106 -0.56 11.28 -18.92
CA VAL A 106 -0.27 12.27 -17.87
C VAL A 106 0.17 13.56 -18.56
N PRO A 107 -0.45 14.72 -18.25
CA PRO A 107 -0.09 15.99 -18.88
C PRO A 107 1.34 16.40 -18.50
N THR A 108 2.06 17.06 -19.43
CA THR A 108 3.43 17.53 -19.19
C THR A 108 3.41 18.88 -18.49
N VAL A 109 3.88 18.90 -17.24
CA VAL A 109 3.91 20.11 -16.41
C VAL A 109 5.13 20.95 -16.78
N THR A 110 4.95 21.88 -17.72
CA THR A 110 6.01 22.78 -18.21
C THR A 110 5.93 24.19 -17.56
N GLY A 111 4.99 24.39 -16.63
CA GLY A 111 4.68 25.71 -16.03
C GLY A 111 3.62 26.51 -16.80
N GLU A 112 3.27 26.06 -18.01
CA GLU A 112 2.19 26.61 -18.84
C GLU A 112 0.88 25.80 -18.73
N SER A 113 -0.21 26.33 -19.28
CA SER A 113 -1.53 25.71 -19.27
C SER A 113 -1.56 24.41 -20.07
N THR A 114 -1.91 23.29 -19.41
CA THR A 114 -2.00 21.95 -19.99
C THR A 114 -3.30 21.67 -20.75
N LYS A 115 -4.23 22.63 -20.82
CA LYS A 115 -5.58 22.44 -21.39
C LYS A 115 -5.60 22.04 -22.86
N LEU A 116 -4.59 22.45 -23.64
CA LEU A 116 -4.49 22.17 -25.07
C LEU A 116 -3.62 20.94 -25.38
N GLN A 117 -3.09 20.26 -24.36
CA GLN A 117 -2.28 19.06 -24.56
C GLN A 117 -3.18 17.84 -24.81
N ASP A 118 -2.73 16.94 -25.69
CA ASP A 118 -3.45 15.70 -25.98
C ASP A 118 -3.59 14.81 -24.75
N CYS A 119 -4.84 14.61 -24.33
CA CYS A 119 -5.19 13.82 -23.16
C CYS A 119 -5.07 12.30 -23.40
N TYR A 120 -5.07 11.86 -24.67
CA TYR A 120 -5.13 10.45 -25.04
C TYR A 120 -3.95 10.05 -25.92
N ARG A 121 -3.41 8.86 -25.68
CA ARG A 121 -2.41 8.19 -26.50
C ARG A 121 -3.11 7.14 -27.34
N GLY A 122 -3.05 7.34 -28.65
CA GLY A 122 -3.08 6.35 -29.74
C GLY A 122 -4.21 5.31 -29.74
N PRO A 123 -4.62 4.83 -30.93
CA PRO A 123 -5.33 3.55 -30.98
C PRO A 123 -4.35 2.43 -30.62
N LEU A 124 -4.65 1.73 -29.54
CA LEU A 124 -3.88 0.60 -29.04
C LEU A 124 -4.77 -0.65 -29.09
N VAL A 125 -4.18 -1.82 -29.32
CA VAL A 125 -4.91 -3.10 -29.35
C VAL A 125 -4.55 -3.92 -28.13
N VAL A 126 -5.57 -4.45 -27.45
CA VAL A 126 -5.38 -5.40 -26.34
C VAL A 126 -4.83 -6.71 -26.91
N ILE A 127 -3.61 -7.08 -26.50
CA ILE A 127 -2.96 -8.34 -26.91
C ILE A 127 -3.32 -9.45 -25.94
N GLU A 128 -3.35 -9.14 -24.65
CA GLU A 128 -3.47 -10.13 -23.59
C GLU A 128 -4.21 -9.53 -22.39
N VAL A 129 -5.17 -10.28 -21.84
CA VAL A 129 -5.85 -9.99 -20.58
C VAL A 129 -5.11 -10.68 -19.43
N LEU A 130 -4.61 -9.89 -18.47
CA LEU A 130 -3.94 -10.37 -17.25
C LEU A 130 -4.95 -10.53 -16.10
N PRO A 131 -4.62 -11.26 -15.03
CA PRO A 131 -5.53 -11.42 -13.90
C PRO A 131 -5.94 -10.09 -13.26
N GLY A 132 -7.24 -9.90 -13.07
CA GLY A 132 -7.84 -8.66 -12.57
C GLY A 132 -8.19 -7.70 -13.72
N ASP A 133 -8.00 -6.41 -13.51
CA ASP A 133 -8.35 -5.36 -14.48
C ASP A 133 -7.10 -4.85 -15.24
N VAL A 134 -6.13 -5.74 -15.49
CA VAL A 134 -4.83 -5.40 -16.10
C VAL A 134 -4.76 -5.96 -17.52
N TYR A 135 -4.33 -5.12 -18.46
CA TYR A 135 -4.30 -5.46 -19.89
C TYR A 135 -2.93 -5.15 -20.49
N ARG A 136 -2.45 -6.05 -21.36
CA ARG A 136 -1.27 -5.82 -22.18
C ARG A 136 -1.70 -5.29 -23.53
N VAL A 137 -1.11 -4.17 -23.96
CA VAL A 137 -1.59 -3.42 -25.12
C VAL A 137 -0.43 -3.05 -26.04
N ALA A 138 -0.64 -3.07 -27.36
CA ALA A 138 0.34 -2.63 -28.36
C ALA A 138 -0.23 -1.54 -29.29
N GLU A 139 0.65 -0.75 -29.89
CA GLU A 139 0.28 0.23 -30.92
C GLU A 139 -0.12 -0.48 -32.22
N LEU A 140 -1.25 -0.03 -32.80
CA LEU A 140 -1.81 -0.58 -34.03
C LEU A 140 -1.01 -0.16 -35.28
N ASP A 141 -0.47 1.07 -35.30
CA ASP A 141 0.34 1.62 -36.41
C ASP A 141 1.79 1.87 -35.93
N GLN A 142 2.74 1.03 -36.35
CA GLN A 142 4.19 1.28 -36.13
C GLN A 142 4.80 2.22 -37.19
N THR A 143 4.04 2.58 -38.23
CA THR A 143 4.54 3.26 -39.44
C THR A 143 4.25 4.75 -39.47
N LYS A 144 3.37 5.27 -38.59
CA LYS A 144 3.04 6.69 -38.54
C LYS A 144 3.78 7.35 -37.39
N ASN A 145 4.84 8.07 -37.73
CA ASN A 145 5.32 9.18 -36.91
C ASN A 145 4.11 10.11 -36.70
N SER A 146 3.74 10.36 -35.45
CA SER A 146 2.51 11.02 -35.03
C SER A 146 2.21 12.28 -35.86
N ARG A 147 1.12 12.28 -36.64
CA ARG A 147 0.56 13.50 -37.27
C ARG A 147 -0.32 14.32 -36.33
N PHE A 148 -0.35 13.94 -35.04
CA PHE A 148 -0.97 14.66 -33.94
C PHE A 148 0.10 15.01 -32.90
N ALA A 149 1.19 15.62 -33.36
CA ALA A 149 2.21 16.23 -32.51
C ALA A 149 2.26 17.72 -32.84
#